data_AF-A0A1U7CU69-F1
#
_entry.id   AF-A0A1U7CU69-F1
#
_cell.length_a   1.000
_cell.length_b   1.000
_cell.length_c   1.000
_cell.angle_alpha   90.00
_cell.angle_beta   90.00
_cell.angle_gamma   90.00
#
_symmetry.space_group_name_H-M   'P 1'
#
loop_
_entity.id
_entity.type
_entity.pdbx_description
1 polymer ?
#
loop_
_entity_poly.entity_id
_entity_poly.type
_entity_poly.pdbx_seq_one_letter_code
_entity_poly.pdbx_strand_id
1 'polypeptide(L)'
;MELSFSRRTPTAWLLATLCLLATTSAQAADETTGKWKLVILAFGADDLAVVDVQNDDGKPKGVLLDWQRKMIGDVALENLKVQGDAVSFGLKGPAVAIQFAGQPVADGPEAGRFLGTVKLLGEVYPARLERTKNDKIGESEPNPIMQELLKAVREHGPKSRVKKLQELITRNAGAPSSQALYTQLLAAAPEAGLPAAEVDNHVETWQNDAKPYGKTWTDEVRLKAVKALTLSKNYAETALRLAQEADKAVAPDATLGSRVVIVGLLATAAKNAGKADLVKDAEARLAKLEGELDAEYHEKVPPFKTTAFAGRKKADANRVVVLELFTGAQCPPCIAVDVAFDALLKTYKSTEFIGLQYHLHIPGPDPLTNTDSIARQNYYGEEIQGTPSTFFNGRADGSGGGPMGASEEKYKELRGLVDELLEKKARVDVKVSAKLEGDKIAITAEAAKTADADAPKTGERTSNRLSLRLALTEESIRYVGGNRLRFHNHVVRAFPGGPEGKKLVDGKGRVEIKVNLPELKRDLEGYLSQAAKERPFPFPLPEIAFKNLSVVAFVQDDADKSILGAATIPVAEATP
;
A
#
# COMPACT_ATOMS: atom_id res chain seq x y z
N MET A 1 56.59 -37.92 48.42
CA MET A 1 56.70 -37.02 49.59
C MET A 1 55.33 -36.38 49.75
N GLU A 2 54.53 -36.98 50.60
CA GLU A 2 53.16 -36.58 50.91
C GLU A 2 53.18 -35.29 51.73
N LEU A 3 52.19 -34.41 51.52
CA LEU A 3 51.41 -33.84 52.62
C LEU A 3 50.15 -33.16 52.11
N SER A 4 49.11 -33.30 52.94
CA SER A 4 47.70 -33.20 52.61
C SER A 4 47.07 -31.92 53.20
N PHE A 5 46.09 -31.37 52.46
CA PHE A 5 44.83 -30.74 52.90
C PHE A 5 44.74 -29.40 53.67
N SER A 6 43.90 -28.53 53.08
CA SER A 6 42.63 -27.97 53.62
C SER A 6 42.55 -26.49 54.05
N ARG A 7 41.72 -25.79 53.26
CA ARG A 7 40.74 -24.71 53.55
C ARG A 7 41.01 -23.72 54.69
N ARG A 8 41.01 -22.43 54.33
CA ARG A 8 39.98 -21.43 54.71
C ARG A 8 40.16 -20.14 53.91
N THR A 9 39.11 -19.70 53.23
CA THR A 9 38.83 -18.29 52.88
C THR A 9 38.41 -17.53 54.18
N PRO A 10 38.49 -16.18 54.29
CA PRO A 10 37.92 -15.26 53.30
C PRO A 10 38.53 -13.84 53.14
N THR A 11 37.94 -13.13 52.16
CA THR A 11 37.63 -11.69 52.12
C THR A 11 38.66 -10.65 51.66
N ALA A 12 38.16 -9.91 50.67
CA ALA A 12 38.35 -8.49 50.35
C ALA A 12 39.67 -8.11 49.70
N TRP A 13 39.57 -7.64 48.45
CA TRP A 13 40.12 -6.37 47.94
C TRP A 13 39.86 -6.33 46.43
N LEU A 14 38.79 -5.66 45.98
CA LEU A 14 38.67 -5.02 44.65
C LEU A 14 37.28 -4.40 44.52
N LEU A 15 37.17 -3.12 44.87
CA LEU A 15 36.04 -2.25 44.51
C LEU A 15 36.56 -0.82 44.47
N ALA A 16 37.10 -0.41 43.33
CA ALA A 16 37.41 0.98 43.01
C ALA A 16 37.53 1.19 41.50
N THR A 17 36.51 0.84 40.72
CA THR A 17 36.37 1.31 39.32
C THR A 17 34.94 1.16 38.80
N LEU A 18 33.94 1.71 39.49
CA LEU A 18 32.55 1.71 38.99
C LEU A 18 31.72 2.92 39.49
N CYS A 19 32.21 4.14 39.31
CA CYS A 19 31.45 5.37 39.63
C CYS A 19 31.60 6.50 38.60
N LEU A 20 31.98 6.22 37.35
CA LEU A 20 32.18 7.24 36.30
C LEU A 20 31.22 7.14 35.09
N LEU A 21 30.24 6.22 35.11
CA LEU A 21 29.25 6.07 34.03
C LEU A 21 27.84 6.57 34.39
N ALA A 22 27.59 6.94 35.65
CA ALA A 22 26.27 7.45 36.08
C ALA A 22 26.18 8.99 36.06
N THR A 23 27.31 9.70 35.97
CA THR A 23 27.35 11.16 36.02
C THR A 23 27.11 11.83 34.67
N THR A 24 27.40 11.16 33.56
CA THR A 24 27.22 11.72 32.20
C THR A 24 25.76 11.76 31.76
N SER A 25 24.96 10.75 32.14
CA SER A 25 23.53 10.70 31.78
C SER A 25 22.67 11.75 32.50
N ALA A 26 23.05 12.14 33.71
CA ALA A 26 22.30 13.14 34.48
C ALA A 26 22.52 14.55 33.91
N GLN A 27 23.72 14.87 33.44
CA GLN A 27 24.08 16.18 32.93
C GLN A 27 23.46 16.46 31.54
N ALA A 28 23.43 15.44 30.66
CA ALA A 28 22.75 15.55 29.36
C ALA A 28 21.22 15.70 29.51
N ALA A 29 20.61 15.09 30.54
CA ALA A 29 19.18 15.24 30.79
C ALA A 29 18.80 16.69 31.12
N ASP A 30 19.58 17.39 31.95
CA ASP A 30 19.30 18.79 32.33
C ASP A 30 19.36 19.75 31.13
N GLU A 31 20.28 19.57 30.20
CA GLU A 31 20.38 20.41 28.99
C GLU A 31 19.23 20.22 28.00
N THR A 32 18.56 19.07 28.03
CA THR A 32 17.39 18.78 27.18
C THR A 32 16.07 19.24 27.78
N THR A 33 16.04 19.68 29.04
CA THR A 33 14.80 20.15 29.68
C THR A 33 14.28 21.46 29.09
N GLY A 34 12.96 21.62 29.14
CA GLY A 34 12.20 22.79 28.70
C GLY A 34 11.35 22.55 27.46
N LYS A 35 10.80 23.64 26.93
CA LYS A 35 9.87 23.62 25.80
C LYS A 35 10.62 23.64 24.46
N TRP A 36 10.24 22.70 23.61
CA TRP A 36 10.81 22.49 22.29
C TRP A 36 9.72 22.49 21.24
N LYS A 37 10.05 23.07 20.10
CA LYS A 37 9.20 23.14 18.94
C LYS A 37 9.77 22.22 17.87
N LEU A 38 8.99 21.23 17.45
CA LEU A 38 9.31 20.33 16.35
C LEU A 38 8.92 20.99 15.05
N VAL A 39 9.91 21.18 14.18
CA VAL A 39 9.75 21.87 12.91
C VAL A 39 10.10 20.95 11.76
N ILE A 40 9.17 20.78 10.82
CA ILE A 40 9.39 20.01 9.59
C ILE A 40 9.91 20.93 8.49
N LEU A 41 11.09 20.62 7.97
CA LEU A 41 11.82 21.55 7.10
C LEU A 41 11.51 21.31 5.61
N ALA A 42 10.84 20.20 5.29
CA ALA A 42 10.48 19.84 3.92
C ALA A 42 9.45 20.78 3.26
N PHE A 43 8.59 21.42 4.06
CA PHE A 43 7.45 22.19 3.57
C PHE A 43 7.51 23.68 3.86
N GLY A 44 8.56 24.17 4.53
CA GLY A 44 8.71 25.61 4.81
C GLY A 44 9.00 25.96 6.26
N ALA A 45 9.66 25.06 7.00
CA ALA A 45 9.86 25.21 8.45
C ALA A 45 8.53 25.36 9.22
N ASP A 46 7.55 24.51 8.89
CA ASP A 46 6.27 24.47 9.59
C ASP A 46 6.43 23.87 10.99
N ASP A 47 5.83 24.54 11.97
CA ASP A 47 5.71 24.04 13.34
C ASP A 47 4.74 22.86 13.36
N LEU A 48 5.24 21.66 13.66
CA LEU A 48 4.45 20.45 13.71
C LEU A 48 3.86 20.21 15.11
N ALA A 49 4.66 20.44 16.15
CA ALA A 49 4.27 20.24 17.54
C ALA A 49 5.13 21.05 18.52
N VAL A 50 4.58 21.34 19.69
CA VAL A 50 5.31 21.85 20.86
C VAL A 50 5.32 20.78 21.96
N VAL A 51 6.51 20.40 22.42
CA VAL A 51 6.74 19.39 23.45
C VAL A 51 7.51 20.01 24.61
N ASP A 52 7.01 19.85 25.83
CA ASP A 52 7.73 20.19 27.04
C ASP A 52 8.45 18.95 27.59
N VAL A 53 9.78 19.01 27.64
CA VAL A 53 10.63 17.94 28.19
C VAL A 53 10.95 18.29 29.63
N GLN A 54 10.44 17.47 30.54
CA GLN A 54 10.58 17.60 31.99
C GLN A 54 11.48 16.48 32.53
N ASN A 55 12.04 16.71 33.71
CA ASN A 55 12.80 15.71 34.46
C ASN A 55 11.93 15.19 35.61
N ASP A 56 11.62 13.89 35.61
CA ASP A 56 10.81 13.20 36.62
C ASP A 56 11.70 12.12 37.27
N ASP A 57 12.27 12.42 38.44
CA ASP A 57 13.21 11.54 39.17
C ASP A 57 14.40 11.04 38.34
N GLY A 58 15.03 11.93 37.56
CA GLY A 58 16.17 11.60 36.71
C GLY A 58 15.78 10.91 35.39
N LYS A 59 14.48 10.80 35.08
CA LYS A 59 13.98 10.27 33.82
C LYS A 59 13.30 11.37 32.99
N PRO A 60 13.59 11.45 31.68
CA PRO A 60 12.93 12.42 30.82
C PRO A 60 11.46 12.05 30.66
N LYS A 61 10.59 13.04 30.83
CA LYS A 61 9.14 12.95 30.62
C LYS A 61 8.70 14.06 29.68
N GLY A 62 7.95 13.70 28.65
CA GLY A 62 7.47 14.67 27.68
C GLY A 62 5.98 14.95 27.85
N VAL A 63 5.59 16.22 27.67
CA VAL A 63 4.20 16.65 27.59
C VAL A 63 3.98 17.31 26.23
N LEU A 64 2.99 16.83 25.47
CA LEU A 64 2.56 17.48 24.23
C LEU A 64 1.70 18.69 24.58
N LEU A 65 2.16 19.90 24.26
CA LEU A 65 1.47 21.15 24.58
C LEU A 65 0.49 21.56 23.47
N ASP A 66 0.92 21.49 22.21
CA ASP A 66 0.12 21.86 21.04
C ASP A 66 0.66 21.21 19.75
N TRP A 67 -0.16 21.11 18.69
CA TRP A 67 0.22 20.47 17.42
C TRP A 67 -0.73 20.80 16.26
N GLN A 68 -0.29 20.49 15.03
CA GLN A 68 -1.05 20.71 13.79
C GLN A 68 -2.23 19.73 13.62
N ARG A 69 -3.30 19.87 14.41
CA ARG A 69 -4.49 18.98 14.36
C ARG A 69 -5.08 18.80 12.96
N LYS A 70 -5.08 19.85 12.14
CA LYS A 70 -5.58 19.77 10.76
C LYS A 70 -4.76 18.85 9.87
N MET A 71 -3.46 18.72 10.16
CA MET A 71 -2.53 17.94 9.36
C MET A 71 -2.41 16.50 9.86
N ILE A 72 -2.35 16.31 11.19
CA ILE A 72 -1.98 15.02 11.79
C ILE A 72 -3.08 14.44 12.70
N GLY A 73 -4.23 15.09 12.81
CA GLY A 73 -5.34 14.65 13.65
C GLY A 73 -5.02 14.75 15.14
N ASP A 74 -5.79 14.03 15.96
CA ASP A 74 -5.50 13.90 17.38
C ASP A 74 -4.39 12.86 17.61
N VAL A 75 -3.35 13.28 18.34
CA VAL A 75 -2.17 12.45 18.62
C VAL A 75 -1.77 12.58 20.09
N ALA A 76 -1.06 11.56 20.58
CA ALA A 76 -0.39 11.57 21.88
C ALA A 76 1.12 11.42 21.70
N LEU A 77 1.89 12.05 22.61
CA LEU A 77 3.33 11.83 22.70
C LEU A 77 3.62 10.47 23.31
N GLU A 78 4.52 9.72 22.70
CA GLU A 78 4.98 8.43 23.21
C GLU A 78 6.49 8.26 23.05
N ASN A 79 7.07 7.33 23.81
CA ASN A 79 8.44 6.86 23.62
C ASN A 79 9.52 7.97 23.61
N LEU A 80 9.36 9.02 24.42
CA LEU A 80 10.43 10.01 24.61
C LEU A 80 11.68 9.32 25.17
N LYS A 81 12.80 9.49 24.47
CA LYS A 81 14.11 8.99 24.87
C LYS A 81 15.14 10.11 24.70
N VAL A 82 15.92 10.30 25.76
CA VAL A 82 17.17 11.08 25.75
C VAL A 82 18.30 10.07 25.95
N GLN A 83 19.17 9.89 24.96
CA GLN A 83 20.25 8.90 24.98
C GLN A 83 21.57 9.56 24.63
N GLY A 84 22.43 9.73 25.64
CA GLY A 84 23.55 10.69 25.52
C GLY A 84 22.97 12.05 25.18
N ASP A 85 23.48 12.67 24.12
CA ASP A 85 23.00 13.97 23.68
C ASP A 85 21.87 13.86 22.65
N ALA A 86 21.42 12.66 22.27
CA ALA A 86 20.38 12.48 21.25
C ALA A 86 18.96 12.53 21.85
N VAL A 87 18.00 13.08 21.10
CA VAL A 87 16.57 13.12 21.47
C VAL A 87 15.73 12.40 20.43
N SER A 88 14.79 11.57 20.87
CA SER A 88 13.77 10.96 20.02
C SER A 88 12.44 10.81 20.74
N PHE A 89 11.34 10.89 19.99
CA PHE A 89 9.98 10.64 20.49
C PHE A 89 9.03 10.32 19.34
N GLY A 90 7.86 9.78 19.66
CA GLY A 90 6.76 9.54 18.72
C GLY A 90 5.55 10.42 18.99
N LEU A 91 4.80 10.74 17.94
CA LEU A 91 3.42 11.25 18.03
C LEU A 91 2.50 10.24 17.35
N LYS A 92 1.56 9.67 18.10
CA LYS A 92 0.70 8.58 17.62
C LYS A 92 -0.78 8.92 17.77
N GLY A 93 -1.53 8.73 16.69
CA GLY A 93 -2.98 8.90 16.64
C GLY A 93 -3.64 7.79 15.83
N PRO A 94 -4.98 7.82 15.66
CA PRO A 94 -5.72 6.79 14.93
C PRO A 94 -5.29 6.65 13.46
N ALA A 95 -4.92 7.77 12.82
CA ALA A 95 -4.60 7.82 11.39
C ALA A 95 -3.11 8.02 11.08
N VAL A 96 -2.27 8.33 12.09
CA VAL A 96 -0.87 8.70 11.87
C VAL A 96 0.03 8.18 12.98
N ALA A 97 1.25 7.81 12.60
CA ALA A 97 2.36 7.59 13.51
C ALA A 97 3.56 8.39 12.98
N ILE A 98 4.08 9.27 13.83
CA ILE A 98 5.19 10.17 13.54
C ILE A 98 6.33 9.81 14.48
N GLN A 99 7.55 9.76 13.97
CA GLN A 99 8.74 9.53 14.80
C GLN A 99 9.80 10.58 14.52
N PHE A 100 10.19 11.33 15.54
CA PHE A 100 11.32 12.24 15.49
C PHE A 100 12.56 11.58 16.11
N ALA A 101 13.72 11.80 15.50
CA ALA A 101 15.03 11.53 16.10
C ALA A 101 16.02 12.58 15.61
N GLY A 102 16.79 13.17 16.52
CA GLY A 102 17.78 14.21 16.21
C GLY A 102 18.96 14.25 17.16
N GLN A 103 20.02 14.89 16.68
CA GLN A 103 21.29 15.11 17.37
C GLN A 103 21.49 16.61 17.61
N PRO A 104 22.11 17.01 18.72
CA PRO A 104 22.35 18.42 18.99
C PRO A 104 23.44 18.95 18.08
N VAL A 105 23.33 20.23 17.76
CA VAL A 105 24.33 20.96 16.99
C VAL A 105 25.04 21.94 17.91
N ALA A 106 26.35 21.79 18.03
CA ALA A 106 27.18 22.65 18.88
C ALA A 106 27.53 23.99 18.22
N ASP A 107 27.75 23.98 16.90
CA ASP A 107 28.35 25.10 16.18
C ASP A 107 27.52 25.56 14.96
N GLY A 108 27.72 26.81 14.55
CA GLY A 108 27.13 27.38 13.34
C GLY A 108 25.70 27.89 13.48
N PRO A 109 25.00 28.16 12.36
CA PRO A 109 23.67 28.79 12.37
C PRO A 109 22.57 27.99 13.08
N GLU A 110 22.77 26.68 13.25
CA GLU A 110 21.84 25.76 13.91
C GLU A 110 22.28 25.42 15.34
N ALA A 111 23.30 26.09 15.90
CA ALA A 111 23.79 25.85 17.26
C ALA A 111 22.67 25.96 18.30
N GLY A 112 22.65 25.00 19.24
CA GLY A 112 21.63 24.90 20.29
C GLY A 112 20.30 24.27 19.85
N ARG A 113 20.23 23.76 18.61
CA ARG A 113 19.09 23.00 18.08
C ARG A 113 19.43 21.53 17.96
N PHE A 114 18.40 20.69 17.82
CA PHE A 114 18.57 19.31 17.39
C PHE A 114 18.24 19.22 15.91
N LEU A 115 19.16 18.73 15.09
CA LEU A 115 18.88 18.41 13.70
C LEU A 115 18.69 16.91 13.54
N GLY A 116 17.73 16.53 12.71
CA GLY A 116 17.45 15.14 12.47
C GLY A 116 16.33 14.94 11.48
N THR A 117 15.51 13.92 11.74
CA THR A 117 14.46 13.52 10.82
C THR A 117 13.14 13.28 11.53
N VAL A 118 12.07 13.51 10.79
CA VAL A 118 10.74 13.02 11.12
C VAL A 118 10.31 11.98 10.09
N LYS A 119 9.81 10.84 10.56
CA LYS A 119 9.10 9.87 9.71
C LYS A 119 7.62 10.19 9.75
N LEU A 120 7.03 10.53 8.61
CA LEU A 120 5.62 10.92 8.47
C LEU A 120 5.02 10.20 7.25
N LEU A 121 3.93 9.46 7.47
CA LEU A 121 3.23 8.69 6.42
C LEU A 121 4.16 7.74 5.63
N GLY A 122 5.14 7.15 6.34
CA GLY A 122 6.12 6.24 5.74
C GLY A 122 7.32 6.91 5.07
N GLU A 123 7.26 8.22 4.85
CA GLU A 123 8.34 9.02 4.26
C GLU A 123 9.21 9.66 5.35
N VAL A 124 10.49 9.87 5.05
CA VAL A 124 11.44 10.56 5.93
C VAL A 124 11.60 12.00 5.45
N TYR A 125 11.58 12.95 6.39
CA TYR A 125 11.79 14.37 6.12
C TYR A 125 12.82 14.96 7.09
N PRO A 126 13.60 15.97 6.66
CA PRO A 126 14.49 16.70 7.56
C PRO A 126 13.64 17.50 8.54
N ALA A 127 14.04 17.48 9.80
CA ALA A 127 13.34 18.16 10.87
C ALA A 127 14.34 18.71 11.88
N ARG A 128 13.87 19.62 12.73
CA ARG A 128 14.63 20.11 13.86
C ARG A 128 13.79 20.30 15.11
N LEU A 129 14.44 20.26 16.27
CA LEU A 129 13.89 20.79 17.52
C LEU A 129 14.57 22.11 17.85
N GLU A 130 13.77 23.11 18.15
CA GLU A 130 14.21 24.45 18.51
C GLU A 130 13.56 24.88 19.82
N ARG A 131 14.32 25.51 20.72
CA ARG A 131 13.79 26.01 22.00
C ARG A 131 12.72 27.05 21.74
N THR A 132 11.65 27.01 22.55
CA THR A 132 10.55 27.98 22.48
C THR A 132 10.10 28.39 23.87
N LYS A 133 9.49 29.58 23.97
CA LYS A 133 8.75 30.02 25.18
C LYS A 133 7.25 29.84 25.02
N ASN A 134 6.78 29.56 23.80
CA ASN A 134 5.37 29.45 23.46
C ASN A 134 4.87 28.03 23.75
N ASP A 135 3.64 27.94 24.24
CA ASP A 135 2.94 26.66 24.42
C ASP A 135 2.19 26.22 23.16
N LYS A 136 2.07 27.13 22.20
CA LYS A 136 1.33 26.93 20.96
C LYS A 136 2.26 26.92 19.75
N ILE A 137 1.88 26.14 18.75
CA ILE A 137 2.49 26.20 17.42
C ILE A 137 2.21 27.57 16.78
N GLY A 138 3.13 28.06 15.96
CA GLY A 138 2.90 29.23 15.12
C GLY A 138 1.84 28.97 14.04
N GLU A 139 1.36 30.06 13.42
CA GLU A 139 0.58 29.94 12.19
C GLU A 139 1.47 29.39 11.07
N SER A 140 0.92 28.54 10.21
CA SER A 140 1.66 28.03 9.05
C SER A 140 1.88 29.17 8.05
N GLU A 141 3.14 29.36 7.65
CA GLU A 141 3.51 30.39 6.69
C GLU A 141 3.58 29.81 5.27
N PRO A 142 3.09 30.52 4.24
CA PRO A 142 3.23 30.06 2.87
C PRO A 142 4.70 29.91 2.48
N ASN A 143 5.12 28.70 2.10
CA ASN A 143 6.49 28.48 1.64
C ASN A 143 6.72 29.02 0.21
N PRO A 144 7.54 30.07 0.04
CA PRO A 144 7.80 30.66 -1.28
C PRO A 144 8.44 29.67 -2.26
N ILE A 145 9.29 28.76 -1.77
CA ILE A 145 9.95 27.74 -2.59
C ILE A 145 8.93 26.80 -3.21
N MET A 146 7.89 26.40 -2.46
CA MET A 146 6.85 25.52 -3.00
C MET A 146 5.99 26.22 -4.06
N GLN A 147 5.70 27.51 -3.87
CA GLN A 147 4.99 28.29 -4.88
C GLN A 147 5.81 28.45 -6.17
N GLU A 148 7.12 28.73 -6.04
CA GLU A 148 8.02 28.82 -7.19
C GLU A 148 8.25 27.46 -7.86
N LEU A 149 8.33 26.37 -7.09
CA LEU A 149 8.41 25.01 -7.61
C LEU A 149 7.19 24.67 -8.46
N LEU A 150 5.98 24.98 -7.98
CA LEU A 150 4.75 24.74 -8.75
C LEU A 150 4.76 25.52 -10.08
N LYS A 151 5.30 26.74 -10.09
CA LYS A 151 5.49 27.52 -11.32
C LYS A 151 6.53 26.88 -12.23
N ALA A 152 7.66 26.43 -11.69
CA ALA A 152 8.73 25.79 -12.46
C ALA A 152 8.28 24.47 -13.09
N VAL A 153 7.56 23.62 -12.36
CA VAL A 153 7.06 22.33 -12.87
C VAL A 153 6.05 22.51 -14.00
N ARG A 154 5.24 23.57 -13.95
CA ARG A 154 4.29 23.95 -15.01
C ARG A 154 4.95 24.58 -16.24
N GLU A 155 6.25 24.82 -16.20
CA GLU A 155 6.96 25.39 -17.33
C GLU A 155 6.89 24.48 -18.56
N HIS A 156 6.59 25.10 -19.71
CA HIS A 156 6.62 24.44 -21.00
C HIS A 156 8.06 24.27 -21.49
N GLY A 157 8.41 23.04 -21.86
CA GLY A 157 9.72 22.69 -22.40
C GLY A 157 10.70 22.24 -21.30
N PRO A 158 11.33 21.05 -21.46
CA PRO A 158 12.15 20.45 -20.41
C PRO A 158 13.41 21.26 -20.09
N LYS A 159 14.04 21.91 -21.08
CA LYS A 159 15.23 22.77 -20.87
C LYS A 159 14.93 24.02 -20.05
N SER A 160 13.80 24.70 -20.33
CA SER A 160 13.38 25.89 -19.55
C SER A 160 13.07 25.50 -18.10
N ARG A 161 12.35 24.39 -17.92
CA ARG A 161 12.06 23.82 -16.60
C ARG A 161 13.33 23.54 -15.80
N VAL A 162 14.29 22.81 -16.37
CA VAL A 162 15.55 22.49 -15.69
C VAL A 162 16.33 23.75 -15.33
N LYS A 163 16.43 24.74 -16.24
CA LYS A 163 17.10 26.01 -15.95
C LYS A 163 16.46 26.74 -14.75
N LYS A 164 15.13 26.85 -14.72
CA LYS A 164 14.42 27.46 -13.58
C LYS A 164 14.65 26.71 -12.28
N LEU A 165 14.67 25.37 -12.32
CA LEU A 165 14.96 24.56 -11.14
C LEU A 165 16.40 24.76 -10.65
N GLN A 166 17.38 24.87 -11.55
CA GLN A 166 18.78 25.18 -11.20
C GLN A 166 18.90 26.56 -10.55
N GLU A 167 18.23 27.58 -11.10
CA GLU A 167 18.19 28.93 -10.52
C GLU A 167 17.55 28.92 -9.13
N LEU A 168 16.47 28.17 -8.94
CA LEU A 168 15.82 27.99 -7.64
C LEU A 168 16.73 27.29 -6.63
N ILE A 169 17.41 26.21 -7.02
CA ILE A 169 18.35 25.49 -6.16
C ILE A 169 19.48 26.42 -5.75
N THR A 170 20.02 27.21 -6.68
CA THR A 170 21.12 28.15 -6.40
C THR A 170 20.68 29.24 -5.41
N ARG A 171 19.49 29.81 -5.60
CA ARG A 171 18.93 30.83 -4.70
C ARG A 171 18.63 30.29 -3.30
N ASN A 172 18.38 28.99 -3.18
CA ASN A 172 17.99 28.32 -1.93
C ASN A 172 19.01 27.25 -1.51
N ALA A 173 20.29 27.45 -1.84
CA ALA A 173 21.34 26.48 -1.54
C ALA A 173 21.42 26.20 -0.03
N GLY A 174 21.54 24.93 0.35
CA GLY A 174 21.55 24.50 1.75
C GLY A 174 20.19 24.54 2.46
N ALA A 175 19.13 25.10 1.85
CA ALA A 175 17.79 25.07 2.44
C ALA A 175 17.20 23.64 2.33
N PRO A 176 16.76 23.02 3.44
CA PRO A 176 16.24 21.63 3.39
C PRO A 176 14.99 21.47 2.52
N SER A 177 14.20 22.54 2.38
CA SER A 177 13.05 22.62 1.49
C SER A 177 13.42 22.50 0.00
N SER A 178 14.68 22.76 -0.37
CA SER A 178 15.20 22.57 -1.73
C SER A 178 15.22 21.10 -2.19
N GLN A 179 15.02 20.12 -1.28
CA GLN A 179 14.95 18.69 -1.63
C GLN A 179 13.89 18.37 -2.70
N ALA A 180 12.77 19.09 -2.69
CA ALA A 180 11.74 18.94 -3.72
C ALA A 180 12.21 19.46 -5.09
N LEU A 181 13.03 20.51 -5.12
CA LEU A 181 13.61 21.06 -6.35
C LEU A 181 14.58 20.06 -6.99
N TYR A 182 15.47 19.46 -6.21
CA TYR A 182 16.41 18.44 -6.71
C TYR A 182 15.67 17.25 -7.30
N THR A 183 14.65 16.73 -6.62
CA THR A 183 13.84 15.61 -7.13
C THR A 183 13.25 15.93 -8.50
N GLN A 184 12.68 17.13 -8.67
CA GLN A 184 12.09 17.57 -9.94
C GLN A 184 13.16 17.83 -11.02
N LEU A 185 14.32 18.36 -10.64
CA LEU A 185 15.43 18.58 -11.57
C LEU A 185 15.94 17.26 -12.13
N LEU A 186 16.20 16.28 -11.26
CA LEU A 186 16.72 14.97 -11.67
C LEU A 186 15.70 14.22 -12.55
N ALA A 187 14.40 14.32 -12.26
CA ALA A 187 13.35 13.73 -13.07
C ALA A 187 13.25 14.37 -14.47
N ALA A 188 13.44 15.69 -14.59
CA ALA A 188 13.38 16.41 -15.86
C ALA A 188 14.71 16.37 -16.65
N ALA A 189 15.82 16.00 -16.00
CA ALA A 189 17.15 16.01 -16.59
C ALA A 189 17.28 15.20 -17.89
N PRO A 190 16.72 13.97 -18.03
CA PRO A 190 16.84 13.20 -19.28
C PRO A 190 16.21 13.92 -20.47
N GLU A 191 14.99 14.44 -20.30
CA GLU A 191 14.25 15.16 -21.35
C GLU A 191 14.92 16.48 -21.73
N ALA A 192 15.59 17.13 -20.77
CA ALA A 192 16.35 18.36 -21.01
C ALA A 192 17.71 18.11 -21.68
N GLY A 193 18.20 16.86 -21.67
CA GLY A 193 19.53 16.51 -22.14
C GLY A 193 20.65 17.06 -21.27
N LEU A 194 20.45 17.08 -19.94
CA LEU A 194 21.46 17.56 -19.00
C LEU A 194 22.71 16.64 -19.03
N PRO A 195 23.93 17.17 -19.03
CA PRO A 195 25.13 16.33 -18.99
C PRO A 195 25.20 15.48 -17.70
N ALA A 196 25.68 14.24 -17.81
CA ALA A 196 25.81 13.36 -16.65
C ALA A 196 26.68 13.96 -15.52
N ALA A 197 27.75 14.68 -15.86
CA ALA A 197 28.58 15.37 -14.88
C ALA A 197 27.83 16.47 -14.12
N GLU A 198 26.92 17.19 -14.77
CA GLU A 198 26.08 18.17 -14.07
C GLU A 198 25.07 17.48 -13.14
N VAL A 199 24.49 16.35 -13.58
CA VAL A 199 23.63 15.53 -12.73
C VAL A 199 24.37 15.02 -11.49
N ASP A 200 25.60 14.50 -11.66
CA ASP A 200 26.45 14.07 -10.54
C ASP A 200 26.71 15.21 -9.56
N ASN A 201 27.03 16.42 -10.04
CA ASN A 201 27.25 17.60 -9.19
C ASN A 201 26.00 17.97 -8.38
N HIS A 202 24.81 17.93 -8.99
CA HIS A 202 23.54 18.19 -8.28
C HIS A 202 23.27 17.13 -7.21
N VAL A 203 23.53 15.84 -7.52
CA VAL A 203 23.38 14.75 -6.55
C VAL A 203 24.35 14.91 -5.38
N GLU A 204 25.62 15.23 -5.65
CA GLU A 204 26.63 15.43 -4.61
C GLU A 204 26.29 16.62 -3.72
N THR A 205 25.88 17.74 -4.31
CA THR A 205 25.44 18.93 -3.56
C THR A 205 24.26 18.58 -2.67
N TRP A 206 23.25 17.89 -3.19
CA TRP A 206 22.08 17.50 -2.40
C TRP A 206 22.43 16.54 -1.26
N GLN A 207 23.32 15.58 -1.48
CA GLN A 207 23.80 14.70 -0.40
C GLN A 207 24.61 15.47 0.66
N ASN A 208 25.41 16.46 0.25
CA ASN A 208 26.14 17.32 1.18
C ASN A 208 25.19 18.18 2.04
N ASP A 209 24.17 18.77 1.42
CA ASP A 209 23.12 19.52 2.11
C ASP A 209 22.33 18.63 3.11
N ALA A 210 22.30 17.31 2.88
CA ALA A 210 21.61 16.36 3.75
C ALA A 210 22.43 15.95 4.99
N LYS A 211 23.77 16.05 4.96
CA LYS A 211 24.66 15.57 6.03
C LYS A 211 24.33 16.13 7.42
N PRO A 212 24.00 17.43 7.60
CA PRO A 212 23.70 17.99 8.93
C PRO A 212 22.50 17.34 9.64
N TYR A 213 21.60 16.69 8.89
CA TYR A 213 20.40 16.02 9.44
C TYR A 213 20.63 14.53 9.74
N GLY A 214 21.87 14.06 9.60
CA GLY A 214 22.28 12.72 9.93
C GLY A 214 22.06 11.68 8.84
N LYS A 215 22.58 10.47 9.10
CA LYS A 215 22.65 9.37 8.13
C LYS A 215 21.28 8.99 7.55
N THR A 216 20.22 8.98 8.35
CA THR A 216 18.86 8.64 7.89
C THR A 216 18.39 9.55 6.77
N TRP A 217 18.64 10.86 6.87
CA TRP A 217 18.26 11.80 5.82
C TRP A 217 19.17 11.68 4.59
N THR A 218 20.48 11.50 4.79
CA THR A 218 21.42 11.27 3.68
C THR A 218 21.06 10.03 2.88
N ASP A 219 20.68 8.93 3.54
CA ASP A 219 20.27 7.69 2.88
C ASP A 219 18.94 7.87 2.11
N GLU A 220 17.98 8.63 2.67
CA GLU A 220 16.73 8.95 1.99
C GLU A 220 16.97 9.81 0.73
N VAL A 221 17.83 10.82 0.83
CA VAL A 221 18.23 11.65 -0.32
C VAL A 221 18.91 10.80 -1.40
N ARG A 222 19.82 9.89 -1.01
CA ARG A 222 20.42 8.94 -1.96
C ARG A 222 19.35 8.10 -2.64
N LEU A 223 18.41 7.54 -1.88
CA LEU A 223 17.34 6.71 -2.43
C LEU A 223 16.43 7.48 -3.39
N LYS A 224 16.08 8.73 -3.08
CA LYS A 224 15.31 9.61 -3.97
C LYS A 224 16.08 9.92 -5.27
N ALA A 225 17.38 10.19 -5.18
CA ALA A 225 18.22 10.39 -6.35
C ALA A 225 18.31 9.13 -7.24
N VAL A 226 18.49 7.95 -6.64
CA VAL A 226 18.45 6.66 -7.36
C VAL A 226 17.12 6.52 -8.10
N LYS A 227 15.98 6.68 -7.41
CA LYS A 227 14.64 6.57 -8.01
C LYS A 227 14.46 7.50 -9.22
N ALA A 228 14.92 8.75 -9.12
CA ALA A 228 14.80 9.74 -10.20
C ALA A 228 15.67 9.39 -11.42
N LEU A 229 16.85 8.79 -11.21
CA LEU A 229 17.81 8.54 -12.28
C LEU A 229 17.73 7.14 -12.90
N THR A 230 17.22 6.16 -12.17
CA THR A 230 17.29 4.73 -12.53
C THR A 230 16.63 4.41 -13.87
N LEU A 231 15.60 5.15 -14.28
CA LEU A 231 14.91 4.90 -15.56
C LEU A 231 15.65 5.49 -16.78
N SER A 232 16.67 6.33 -16.56
CA SER A 232 17.43 6.98 -17.63
C SER A 232 18.73 6.25 -17.92
N LYS A 233 18.86 5.72 -19.16
CA LYS A 233 20.13 5.13 -19.61
C LYS A 233 21.27 6.14 -19.68
N ASN A 234 20.97 7.43 -19.85
CA ASN A 234 21.99 8.50 -19.89
C ASN A 234 22.71 8.68 -18.55
N TYR A 235 22.09 8.24 -17.45
CA TYR A 235 22.61 8.37 -16.08
C TYR A 235 22.84 7.00 -15.43
N ALA A 236 23.01 5.95 -16.24
CA ALA A 236 23.10 4.58 -15.76
C ALA A 236 24.25 4.36 -14.76
N GLU A 237 25.43 4.93 -15.01
CA GLU A 237 26.60 4.80 -14.12
C GLU A 237 26.38 5.54 -12.78
N THR A 238 25.84 6.77 -12.81
CA THR A 238 25.45 7.52 -11.60
C THR A 238 24.41 6.76 -10.79
N ALA A 239 23.33 6.29 -11.44
CA ALA A 239 22.28 5.53 -10.78
C ALA A 239 22.80 4.22 -10.17
N LEU A 240 23.68 3.51 -10.87
CA LEU A 240 24.29 2.28 -10.37
C LEU A 240 25.15 2.54 -9.14
N ARG A 241 26.05 3.54 -9.19
CA ARG A 241 26.90 3.91 -8.05
C ARG A 241 26.06 4.21 -6.81
N LEU A 242 25.03 5.04 -6.96
CA LEU A 242 24.13 5.40 -5.86
C LEU A 242 23.32 4.20 -5.35
N ALA A 243 22.88 3.31 -6.23
CA ALA A 243 22.15 2.10 -5.82
C ALA A 243 23.04 1.11 -5.06
N GLN A 244 24.31 0.96 -5.46
CA GLN A 244 25.29 0.16 -4.71
C GLN A 244 25.61 0.75 -3.34
N GLU A 245 25.75 2.08 -3.25
CA GLU A 245 25.91 2.77 -1.97
C GLU A 245 24.67 2.59 -1.08
N ALA A 246 23.45 2.68 -1.65
CA ALA A 246 22.21 2.45 -0.92
C ALA A 246 22.10 1.00 -0.41
N ASP A 247 22.42 0.01 -1.23
CA ASP A 247 22.43 -1.41 -0.85
C ASP A 247 23.44 -1.71 0.28
N LYS A 248 24.64 -1.13 0.20
CA LYS A 248 25.64 -1.24 1.27
C LYS A 248 25.23 -0.54 2.57
N ALA A 249 24.44 0.53 2.47
CA ALA A 249 24.03 1.33 3.61
C ALA A 249 22.77 0.80 4.32
N VAL A 250 22.13 -0.26 3.80
CA VAL A 250 20.94 -0.91 4.39
C VAL A 250 21.20 -1.27 5.85
N ALA A 251 20.36 -0.77 6.75
CA ALA A 251 20.48 -1.07 8.16
C ALA A 251 20.19 -2.57 8.45
N PRO A 252 20.88 -3.19 9.42
CA PRO A 252 20.64 -4.60 9.77
C PRO A 252 19.19 -4.91 10.18
N ASP A 253 18.46 -3.92 10.68
CA ASP A 253 17.06 -3.97 11.11
C ASP A 253 16.08 -3.40 10.06
N ALA A 254 16.55 -3.05 8.86
CA ALA A 254 15.69 -2.60 7.77
C ALA A 254 14.65 -3.68 7.41
N THR A 255 13.40 -3.25 7.19
CA THR A 255 12.28 -4.13 6.85
C THR A 255 12.51 -4.85 5.52
N LEU A 256 11.88 -6.01 5.32
CA LEU A 256 11.93 -6.74 4.05
C LEU A 256 11.51 -5.85 2.87
N GLY A 257 10.44 -5.06 3.05
CA GLY A 257 9.96 -4.12 2.03
C GLY A 257 11.02 -3.08 1.64
N SER A 258 11.74 -2.51 2.60
CA SER A 258 12.84 -1.58 2.30
C SER A 258 13.97 -2.26 1.54
N ARG A 259 14.34 -3.49 1.91
CA ARG A 259 15.37 -4.28 1.21
C ARG A 259 14.96 -4.59 -0.23
N VAL A 260 13.72 -5.02 -0.46
CA VAL A 260 13.15 -5.27 -1.80
C VAL A 260 13.26 -4.04 -2.68
N VAL A 261 12.87 -2.86 -2.17
CA VAL A 261 12.96 -1.59 -2.93
C VAL A 261 14.40 -1.29 -3.33
N ILE A 262 15.35 -1.41 -2.40
CA ILE A 262 16.76 -1.07 -2.64
C ILE A 262 17.40 -2.05 -3.62
N VAL A 263 17.19 -3.35 -3.44
CA VAL A 263 17.74 -4.38 -4.33
C VAL A 263 17.09 -4.30 -5.72
N GLY A 264 15.80 -3.98 -5.82
CA GLY A 264 15.11 -3.78 -7.11
C GLY A 264 15.64 -2.57 -7.89
N LEU A 265 15.95 -1.47 -7.21
CA LEU A 265 16.64 -0.33 -7.82
C LEU A 265 18.05 -0.69 -8.27
N LEU A 266 18.80 -1.45 -7.45
CA LEU A 266 20.13 -1.96 -7.83
C LEU A 266 20.08 -2.84 -9.08
N ALA A 267 19.14 -3.79 -9.15
CA ALA A 267 18.97 -4.64 -10.33
C ALA A 267 18.67 -3.81 -11.59
N THR A 268 17.77 -2.84 -11.49
CA THR A 268 17.39 -1.97 -12.62
C THR A 268 18.56 -1.07 -13.06
N ALA A 269 19.27 -0.45 -12.11
CA ALA A 269 20.43 0.38 -12.41
C ALA A 269 21.57 -0.44 -13.02
N ALA A 270 21.85 -1.64 -12.50
CA ALA A 270 22.85 -2.56 -13.05
C ALA A 270 22.50 -2.99 -14.47
N LYS A 271 21.21 -3.24 -14.75
CA LYS A 271 20.72 -3.58 -16.09
C LYS A 271 20.93 -2.44 -17.07
N ASN A 272 20.60 -1.22 -16.68
CA ASN A 272 20.79 -0.04 -17.53
C ASN A 272 22.27 0.30 -17.74
N ALA A 273 23.15 -0.04 -16.78
CA ALA A 273 24.59 0.10 -16.89
C ALA A 273 25.31 -1.10 -17.55
N GLY A 274 24.56 -2.12 -18.01
CA GLY A 274 25.12 -3.29 -18.68
C GLY A 274 25.99 -4.21 -17.79
N LYS A 275 25.82 -4.19 -16.47
CA LYS A 275 26.62 -5.00 -15.53
C LYS A 275 25.95 -6.35 -15.25
N ALA A 276 26.11 -7.30 -16.17
CA ALA A 276 25.40 -8.59 -16.16
C ALA A 276 25.55 -9.39 -14.84
N ASP A 277 26.74 -9.44 -14.25
CA ASP A 277 26.96 -10.18 -12.99
C ASP A 277 26.19 -9.57 -11.81
N LEU A 278 26.16 -8.22 -11.74
CA LEU A 278 25.40 -7.50 -10.72
C LEU A 278 23.90 -7.64 -10.92
N VAL A 279 23.42 -7.69 -12.17
CA VAL A 279 22.01 -7.98 -12.48
C VAL A 279 21.63 -9.35 -11.93
N LYS A 280 22.44 -10.38 -12.24
CA LYS A 280 22.17 -11.75 -11.80
C LYS A 280 22.16 -11.87 -10.27
N ASP A 281 23.12 -11.25 -9.58
CA ASP A 281 23.15 -11.23 -8.11
C ASP A 281 21.94 -10.51 -7.52
N ALA A 282 21.66 -9.29 -8.00
CA ALA A 282 20.58 -8.46 -7.49
C ALA A 282 19.20 -9.10 -7.76
N GLU A 283 18.96 -9.68 -8.94
CA GLU A 283 17.71 -10.38 -9.25
C GLU A 283 17.52 -11.64 -8.40
N ALA A 284 18.57 -12.40 -8.14
CA ALA A 284 18.51 -13.57 -7.25
C ALA A 284 18.18 -13.17 -5.81
N ARG A 285 18.82 -12.12 -5.29
CA ARG A 285 18.53 -11.54 -3.97
C ARG A 285 17.11 -10.99 -3.91
N LEU A 286 16.66 -10.28 -4.94
CA LEU A 286 15.32 -9.72 -5.04
C LEU A 286 14.26 -10.83 -5.02
N ALA A 287 14.43 -11.89 -5.82
CA ALA A 287 13.49 -13.01 -5.84
C ALA A 287 13.34 -13.69 -4.47
N LYS A 288 14.45 -13.85 -3.75
CA LYS A 288 14.43 -14.37 -2.38
C LYS A 288 13.66 -13.45 -1.43
N LEU A 289 13.98 -12.15 -1.44
CA LEU A 289 13.31 -11.16 -0.58
C LEU A 289 11.82 -11.02 -0.89
N GLU A 290 11.44 -11.09 -2.17
CA GLU A 290 10.04 -11.07 -2.60
C GLU A 290 9.29 -12.31 -2.09
N GLY A 291 9.91 -13.49 -2.11
CA GLY A 291 9.33 -14.70 -1.53
C GLY A 291 9.16 -14.64 -0.01
N GLU A 292 10.16 -14.09 0.71
CA GLU A 292 10.06 -13.83 2.15
C GLU A 292 8.94 -12.83 2.46
N LEU A 293 8.79 -11.79 1.65
CA LEU A 293 7.76 -10.77 1.81
C LEU A 293 6.35 -11.28 1.46
N ASP A 294 6.23 -12.21 0.50
CA ASP A 294 4.99 -12.93 0.22
C ASP A 294 4.56 -13.80 1.41
N ALA A 295 5.51 -14.53 2.02
CA ALA A 295 5.25 -15.33 3.21
C ALA A 295 4.81 -14.45 4.39
N GLU A 296 5.54 -13.34 4.63
CA GLU A 296 5.17 -12.37 5.66
C GLU A 296 3.78 -11.78 5.42
N TYR A 297 3.43 -11.47 4.16
CA TYR A 297 2.12 -10.94 3.82
C TYR A 297 1.00 -11.94 4.14
N HIS A 298 1.15 -13.21 3.77
CA HIS A 298 0.13 -14.23 4.08
C HIS A 298 -0.04 -14.45 5.58
N GLU A 299 1.01 -14.28 6.37
CA GLU A 299 0.96 -14.38 7.84
C GLU A 299 0.25 -13.16 8.46
N LYS A 300 0.55 -11.95 7.96
CA LYS A 300 0.13 -10.69 8.59
C LYS A 300 -1.12 -10.06 7.99
N VAL A 301 -1.63 -10.55 6.86
CA VAL A 301 -2.80 -9.97 6.18
C VAL A 301 -3.97 -10.99 6.14
N PRO A 302 -5.14 -10.64 6.70
CA PRO A 302 -5.49 -9.36 7.33
C PRO A 302 -4.76 -9.13 8.68
N PRO A 303 -4.54 -7.86 9.10
CA PRO A 303 -3.83 -7.52 10.35
C PRO A 303 -4.69 -7.72 11.61
N PHE A 304 -5.77 -8.50 11.51
CA PHE A 304 -6.71 -8.80 12.57
C PHE A 304 -7.21 -10.24 12.42
N LYS A 305 -7.74 -10.80 13.51
CA LYS A 305 -8.29 -12.16 13.49
C LYS A 305 -9.73 -12.15 12.99
N THR A 306 -10.03 -13.04 12.06
CA THR A 306 -11.42 -13.33 11.67
C THR A 306 -12.07 -14.29 12.66
N THR A 307 -13.40 -14.35 12.65
CA THR A 307 -14.16 -15.32 13.46
C THR A 307 -15.13 -16.01 12.55
N ALA A 308 -15.07 -17.34 12.49
CA ALA A 308 -15.95 -18.13 11.66
C ALA A 308 -17.42 -17.76 11.87
N PHE A 309 -18.20 -17.81 10.79
CA PHE A 309 -19.64 -17.64 10.87
C PHE A 309 -20.26 -18.75 11.72
N ALA A 310 -21.07 -18.36 12.72
CA ALA A 310 -21.67 -19.32 13.66
C ALA A 310 -22.81 -20.16 13.04
N GLY A 311 -23.18 -19.87 11.79
CA GLY A 311 -24.34 -20.43 11.13
C GLY A 311 -25.55 -19.49 11.21
N ARG A 312 -26.52 -19.75 10.34
CA ARG A 312 -27.78 -19.01 10.26
C ARG A 312 -28.64 -19.29 11.48
N LYS A 313 -29.35 -18.27 11.97
CA LYS A 313 -30.27 -18.37 13.11
C LYS A 313 -31.65 -18.88 12.67
N LYS A 314 -32.09 -18.53 11.47
CA LYS A 314 -33.36 -18.98 10.92
C LYS A 314 -33.20 -20.31 10.17
N ALA A 315 -34.02 -21.30 10.53
CA ALA A 315 -33.94 -22.65 9.98
C ALA A 315 -34.27 -22.73 8.48
N ASP A 316 -35.05 -21.78 7.96
CA ASP A 316 -35.45 -21.71 6.55
C ASP A 316 -34.56 -20.78 5.71
N ALA A 317 -33.55 -20.15 6.32
CA ALA A 317 -32.64 -19.27 5.61
C ALA A 317 -31.60 -20.07 4.82
N ASN A 318 -31.50 -19.78 3.53
CA ASN A 318 -30.62 -20.47 2.59
C ASN A 318 -30.04 -19.53 1.52
N ARG A 319 -30.13 -18.20 1.70
CA ARG A 319 -29.54 -17.24 0.77
C ARG A 319 -28.02 -17.34 0.77
N VAL A 320 -27.45 -17.27 -0.43
CA VAL A 320 -26.03 -17.00 -0.67
C VAL A 320 -25.85 -15.51 -0.91
N VAL A 321 -24.81 -14.93 -0.32
CA VAL A 321 -24.42 -13.54 -0.52
C VAL A 321 -23.33 -13.49 -1.58
N VAL A 322 -23.53 -12.66 -2.61
CA VAL A 322 -22.52 -12.32 -3.61
C VAL A 322 -22.05 -10.91 -3.32
N LEU A 323 -20.76 -10.73 -3.06
CA LEU A 323 -20.12 -9.42 -2.98
C LEU A 323 -19.32 -9.19 -4.27
N GLU A 324 -19.77 -8.23 -5.06
CA GLU A 324 -19.02 -7.70 -6.19
C GLU A 324 -18.23 -6.47 -5.73
N LEU A 325 -16.90 -6.56 -5.75
CA LEU A 325 -15.98 -5.49 -5.40
C LEU A 325 -15.31 -4.96 -6.66
N PHE A 326 -15.54 -3.69 -6.99
CA PHE A 326 -14.78 -2.96 -8.00
C PHE A 326 -13.60 -2.27 -7.34
N THR A 327 -12.39 -2.62 -7.76
CA THR A 327 -11.13 -2.23 -7.11
C THR A 327 -10.06 -1.84 -8.15
N GLY A 328 -8.88 -1.48 -7.66
CA GLY A 328 -7.72 -1.21 -8.49
C GLY A 328 -6.40 -1.42 -7.71
N ALA A 329 -5.45 -2.11 -8.32
CA ALA A 329 -4.10 -2.29 -7.80
C ALA A 329 -3.32 -0.97 -7.73
N GLN A 330 -3.79 0.08 -8.43
CA GLN A 330 -3.25 1.43 -8.34
C GLN A 330 -4.05 2.34 -7.39
N CYS A 331 -5.02 1.81 -6.63
CA CYS A 331 -5.94 2.56 -5.79
C CYS A 331 -5.57 2.41 -4.29
N PRO A 332 -4.84 3.38 -3.68
CA PRO A 332 -4.55 3.35 -2.24
C PRO A 332 -5.77 3.27 -1.32
N PRO A 333 -6.90 3.96 -1.56
CA PRO A 333 -8.05 3.80 -0.68
C PRO A 333 -8.74 2.43 -0.83
N CYS A 334 -8.45 1.64 -1.86
CA CYS A 334 -9.06 0.32 -2.01
C CYS A 334 -8.57 -0.68 -0.95
N ILE A 335 -7.37 -0.46 -0.39
CA ILE A 335 -6.67 -1.38 0.52
C ILE A 335 -7.56 -1.92 1.65
N ALA A 336 -8.28 -1.04 2.37
CA ALA A 336 -9.11 -1.49 3.50
C ALA A 336 -10.21 -2.46 3.06
N VAL A 337 -10.84 -2.21 1.90
CA VAL A 337 -11.97 -2.99 1.39
C VAL A 337 -11.47 -4.30 0.77
N ASP A 338 -10.36 -4.30 0.04
CA ASP A 338 -9.74 -5.53 -0.48
C ASP A 338 -9.36 -6.49 0.67
N VAL A 339 -8.77 -5.98 1.75
CA VAL A 339 -8.39 -6.79 2.92
C VAL A 339 -9.60 -7.26 3.71
N ALA A 340 -10.64 -6.42 3.81
CA ALA A 340 -11.92 -6.82 4.41
C ALA A 340 -12.61 -7.90 3.57
N PHE A 341 -12.58 -7.80 2.25
CA PHE A 341 -13.08 -8.81 1.32
C PHE A 341 -12.37 -10.16 1.52
N ASP A 342 -11.04 -10.16 1.61
CA ASP A 342 -10.26 -11.37 1.90
C ASP A 342 -10.59 -11.96 3.27
N ALA A 343 -10.83 -11.11 4.27
CA ALA A 343 -11.27 -11.54 5.58
C ALA A 343 -12.67 -12.20 5.55
N LEU A 344 -13.61 -11.70 4.72
CA LEU A 344 -14.92 -12.34 4.53
C LEU A 344 -14.77 -13.72 3.87
N LEU A 345 -13.91 -13.86 2.87
CA LEU A 345 -13.62 -15.17 2.24
C LEU A 345 -13.07 -16.19 3.25
N LYS A 346 -12.31 -15.74 4.27
CA LYS A 346 -11.84 -16.59 5.38
C LYS A 346 -12.93 -16.87 6.43
N THR A 347 -13.96 -16.05 6.52
CA THR A 347 -15.01 -16.14 7.55
C THR A 347 -16.16 -17.06 7.18
N TYR A 348 -16.54 -17.10 5.91
CA TYR A 348 -17.71 -17.79 5.39
C TYR A 348 -17.33 -18.94 4.46
N LYS A 349 -18.20 -19.94 4.35
CA LYS A 349 -18.07 -20.99 3.33
C LYS A 349 -18.54 -20.47 1.98
N SER A 350 -18.10 -21.10 0.89
CA SER A 350 -18.54 -20.79 -0.48
C SER A 350 -20.05 -20.99 -0.72
N THR A 351 -20.72 -21.78 0.12
CA THR A 351 -22.18 -21.96 0.14
C THR A 351 -22.93 -20.85 0.90
N GLU A 352 -22.21 -19.88 1.44
CA GLU A 352 -22.73 -18.75 2.23
C GLU A 352 -22.34 -17.44 1.55
N PHE A 353 -21.08 -17.28 1.19
CA PHE A 353 -20.52 -16.06 0.62
C PHE A 353 -19.69 -16.36 -0.63
N ILE A 354 -19.87 -15.56 -1.66
CA ILE A 354 -19.11 -15.58 -2.90
C ILE A 354 -18.57 -14.16 -3.13
N GLY A 355 -17.25 -14.02 -3.22
CA GLY A 355 -16.60 -12.78 -3.58
C GLY A 355 -16.24 -12.75 -5.06
N LEU A 356 -16.39 -11.59 -5.71
CA LEU A 356 -15.95 -11.31 -7.08
C LEU A 356 -15.19 -9.98 -7.10
N GLN A 357 -13.93 -9.99 -7.52
CA GLN A 357 -13.15 -8.77 -7.74
C GLN A 357 -13.12 -8.39 -9.22
N TYR A 358 -13.55 -7.16 -9.51
CA TYR A 358 -13.45 -6.52 -10.81
C TYR A 358 -12.42 -5.40 -10.72
N HIS A 359 -11.26 -5.65 -11.32
CA HIS A 359 -10.23 -4.62 -11.44
C HIS A 359 -10.59 -3.64 -12.56
N LEU A 360 -10.37 -2.35 -12.28
CA LEU A 360 -10.59 -1.24 -13.22
C LEU A 360 -9.33 -0.40 -13.36
N HIS A 361 -9.19 0.31 -14.49
CA HIS A 361 -8.13 1.30 -14.71
C HIS A 361 -8.32 2.60 -13.91
N ILE A 362 -8.70 2.50 -12.62
CA ILE A 362 -8.98 3.62 -11.71
C ILE A 362 -8.12 3.48 -10.44
N PRO A 363 -7.36 4.52 -10.05
CA PRO A 363 -7.09 5.79 -10.75
C PRO A 363 -6.03 5.67 -11.86
N GLY A 364 -5.44 4.49 -12.04
CA GLY A 364 -4.32 4.25 -12.93
C GLY A 364 -4.44 2.95 -13.71
N PRO A 365 -3.55 2.70 -14.69
CA PRO A 365 -3.53 1.46 -15.45
C PRO A 365 -3.33 0.27 -14.52
N ASP A 366 -4.35 -0.58 -14.44
CA ASP A 366 -4.32 -1.83 -13.72
C ASP A 366 -4.31 -3.04 -14.68
N PRO A 367 -3.26 -3.89 -14.65
CA PRO A 367 -3.13 -5.02 -15.55
C PRO A 367 -4.02 -6.22 -15.20
N LEU A 368 -4.83 -6.14 -14.14
CA LEU A 368 -5.86 -7.13 -13.83
C LEU A 368 -7.22 -6.76 -14.45
N THR A 369 -7.33 -5.58 -15.08
CA THR A 369 -8.52 -5.15 -15.82
C THR A 369 -8.67 -5.95 -17.13
N ASN A 370 -9.91 -6.17 -17.53
CA ASN A 370 -10.25 -6.76 -18.82
C ASN A 370 -11.57 -6.17 -19.35
N THR A 371 -11.91 -6.50 -20.60
CA THR A 371 -13.14 -6.04 -21.27
C THR A 371 -14.40 -6.33 -20.46
N ASP A 372 -14.46 -7.49 -19.80
CA ASP A 372 -15.64 -7.90 -19.04
C ASP A 372 -15.80 -7.16 -17.71
N SER A 373 -14.69 -6.82 -17.03
CA SER A 373 -14.72 -5.92 -15.87
C SER A 373 -15.25 -4.53 -16.25
N ILE A 374 -14.84 -4.01 -17.42
CA ILE A 374 -15.36 -2.74 -17.97
C ILE A 374 -16.84 -2.87 -18.34
N ALA A 375 -17.26 -3.96 -18.98
CA ALA A 375 -18.66 -4.21 -19.28
C ALA A 375 -19.50 -4.30 -18.00
N ARG A 376 -18.98 -4.95 -16.95
CA ARG A 376 -19.63 -5.04 -15.66
C ARG A 376 -19.71 -3.69 -14.95
N GLN A 377 -18.69 -2.84 -15.08
CA GLN A 377 -18.76 -1.44 -14.65
C GLN A 377 -19.90 -0.69 -15.35
N ASN A 378 -19.97 -0.80 -16.68
CA ASN A 378 -21.00 -0.15 -17.49
C ASN A 378 -22.43 -0.62 -17.13
N TYR A 379 -22.60 -1.89 -16.77
CA TYR A 379 -23.89 -2.43 -16.29
C TYR A 379 -24.40 -1.72 -15.04
N TYR A 380 -23.51 -1.38 -14.10
CA TYR A 380 -23.88 -0.62 -12.90
C TYR A 380 -23.97 0.89 -13.16
N GLY A 381 -23.24 1.42 -14.15
CA GLY A 381 -23.35 2.80 -14.61
C GLY A 381 -22.97 3.80 -13.50
N GLU A 382 -23.83 4.78 -13.26
CA GLU A 382 -23.58 5.88 -12.30
C GLU A 382 -23.43 5.42 -10.84
N GLU A 383 -23.82 4.18 -10.51
CA GLU A 383 -23.58 3.59 -9.19
C GLU A 383 -22.08 3.31 -8.94
N ILE A 384 -21.24 3.30 -9.98
CA ILE A 384 -19.79 3.21 -9.87
C ILE A 384 -19.16 4.54 -10.27
N GLN A 385 -18.95 5.41 -9.29
CA GLN A 385 -18.29 6.70 -9.47
C GLN A 385 -16.76 6.61 -9.31
N GLY A 386 -16.25 5.48 -8.81
CA GLY A 386 -14.83 5.25 -8.60
C GLY A 386 -14.56 3.91 -7.92
N THR A 387 -13.31 3.72 -7.50
CA THR A 387 -12.88 2.54 -6.74
C THR A 387 -12.40 2.98 -5.34
N PRO A 388 -12.72 2.21 -4.27
CA PRO A 388 -13.51 0.99 -4.29
C PRO A 388 -15.02 1.27 -4.44
N SER A 389 -15.76 0.33 -5.03
CA SER A 389 -17.24 0.29 -5.00
C SER A 389 -17.70 -1.15 -4.75
N THR A 390 -18.69 -1.34 -3.88
CA THR A 390 -19.18 -2.67 -3.46
C THR A 390 -20.65 -2.85 -3.72
N PHE A 391 -21.02 -4.06 -4.16
CA PHE A 391 -22.41 -4.45 -4.37
C PHE A 391 -22.72 -5.78 -3.69
N PHE A 392 -23.66 -5.77 -2.75
CA PHE A 392 -24.15 -6.98 -2.09
C PHE A 392 -25.42 -7.46 -2.77
N ASN A 393 -25.35 -8.66 -3.36
CA ASN A 393 -26.40 -9.21 -4.21
C ASN A 393 -26.89 -8.17 -5.25
N GLY A 394 -25.94 -7.46 -5.87
CA GLY A 394 -26.18 -6.46 -6.90
C GLY A 394 -26.83 -5.15 -6.41
N ARG A 395 -26.83 -4.89 -5.10
CA ARG A 395 -27.22 -3.59 -4.52
C ARG A 395 -25.99 -2.84 -4.05
N ALA A 396 -25.83 -1.60 -4.50
CA ALA A 396 -24.77 -0.73 -4.04
C ALA A 396 -24.81 -0.62 -2.52
N ASP A 397 -23.66 -0.84 -1.91
CA ASP A 397 -23.39 -0.50 -0.53
C ASP A 397 -22.41 0.67 -0.58
N GLY A 398 -22.80 1.81 0.00
CA GLY A 398 -22.03 3.06 -0.06
C GLY A 398 -20.74 3.03 0.75
N SER A 399 -20.21 1.84 1.03
CA SER A 399 -19.06 1.63 1.87
C SER A 399 -17.80 2.12 1.14
N GLY A 400 -17.19 3.16 1.71
CA GLY A 400 -15.98 3.77 1.18
C GLY A 400 -14.71 2.93 1.42
N GLY A 401 -13.61 3.40 0.84
CA GLY A 401 -12.27 2.86 1.04
C GLY A 401 -11.59 3.29 2.35
N GLY A 402 -10.32 2.92 2.50
CA GLY A 402 -9.45 3.33 3.59
C GLY A 402 -8.05 2.72 3.50
N PRO A 403 -7.12 3.17 4.35
CA PRO A 403 -5.80 2.57 4.49
C PRO A 403 -5.89 1.19 5.18
N MET A 404 -4.81 0.39 5.11
CA MET A 404 -4.71 -0.94 5.75
C MET A 404 -5.19 -0.97 7.21
N GLY A 405 -4.88 0.06 8.00
CA GLY A 405 -5.29 0.13 9.41
C GLY A 405 -6.81 0.22 9.64
N ALA A 406 -7.59 0.64 8.63
CA ALA A 406 -9.05 0.70 8.69
C ALA A 406 -9.73 -0.62 8.25
N SER A 407 -8.95 -1.62 7.84
CA SER A 407 -9.49 -2.88 7.30
C SER A 407 -10.33 -3.68 8.29
N GLU A 408 -10.04 -3.63 9.59
CA GLU A 408 -10.82 -4.35 10.60
C GLU A 408 -12.22 -3.75 10.78
N GLU A 409 -12.32 -2.42 10.85
CA GLU A 409 -13.62 -1.74 10.92
C GLU A 409 -14.43 -1.98 9.66
N LYS A 410 -13.78 -1.89 8.49
CA LYS A 410 -14.42 -2.21 7.21
C LYS A 410 -14.91 -3.66 7.17
N TYR A 411 -14.11 -4.61 7.63
CA TYR A 411 -14.53 -6.00 7.76
C TYR A 411 -15.76 -6.16 8.65
N LYS A 412 -15.82 -5.49 9.80
CA LYS A 412 -16.98 -5.55 10.71
C LYS A 412 -18.25 -5.00 10.06
N GLU A 413 -18.14 -3.88 9.34
CA GLU A 413 -19.24 -3.27 8.57
C GLU A 413 -19.78 -4.25 7.53
N LEU A 414 -18.91 -4.75 6.64
CA LEU A 414 -19.32 -5.66 5.57
C LEU A 414 -19.85 -6.98 6.14
N ARG A 415 -19.23 -7.53 7.20
CA ARG A 415 -19.70 -8.73 7.88
C ARG A 415 -21.12 -8.55 8.42
N GLY A 416 -21.44 -7.40 9.03
CA GLY A 416 -22.78 -7.11 9.53
C GLY A 416 -23.85 -7.20 8.44
N LEU A 417 -23.54 -6.67 7.24
CA LEU A 417 -24.42 -6.76 6.08
C LEU A 417 -24.54 -8.20 5.56
N VAL A 418 -23.43 -8.94 5.47
CA VAL A 418 -23.44 -10.35 5.05
C VAL A 418 -24.28 -11.19 6.01
N ASP A 419 -24.06 -11.07 7.33
CA ASP A 419 -24.81 -11.79 8.35
C ASP A 419 -26.32 -11.49 8.25
N GLU A 420 -26.72 -10.24 8.02
CA GLU A 420 -28.12 -9.88 7.82
C GLU A 420 -28.72 -10.51 6.56
N LEU A 421 -27.97 -10.53 5.46
CA LEU A 421 -28.43 -11.07 4.18
C LEU A 421 -28.52 -12.60 4.19
N LEU A 422 -27.64 -13.28 4.93
CA LEU A 422 -27.65 -14.74 5.09
C LEU A 422 -28.90 -15.26 5.80
N GLU A 423 -29.56 -14.43 6.63
CA GLU A 423 -30.82 -14.74 7.33
C GLU A 423 -32.08 -14.62 6.43
N LYS A 424 -31.89 -14.53 5.11
CA LYS A 424 -32.96 -14.44 4.12
C LYS A 424 -33.05 -15.74 3.32
N LYS A 425 -34.18 -15.97 2.66
CA LYS A 425 -34.36 -17.10 1.74
C LYS A 425 -33.75 -16.80 0.36
N ALA A 426 -33.21 -17.81 -0.29
CA ALA A 426 -32.91 -17.79 -1.71
C ALA A 426 -34.21 -17.61 -2.50
N ARG A 427 -34.14 -16.88 -3.62
CA ARG A 427 -35.30 -16.64 -4.50
C ARG A 427 -35.20 -17.43 -5.81
N VAL A 428 -34.01 -17.95 -6.11
CA VAL A 428 -33.70 -18.78 -7.27
C VAL A 428 -32.70 -19.83 -6.82
N ASP A 429 -32.97 -21.09 -7.16
CA ASP A 429 -32.03 -22.18 -7.01
C ASP A 429 -31.08 -22.16 -8.20
N VAL A 430 -29.78 -22.14 -7.93
CA VAL A 430 -28.73 -22.15 -8.96
C VAL A 430 -27.82 -23.36 -8.72
N LYS A 431 -27.53 -24.09 -9.80
CA LYS A 431 -26.58 -25.20 -9.81
C LYS A 431 -25.53 -24.93 -10.88
N VAL A 432 -24.29 -25.26 -10.59
CA VAL A 432 -23.18 -25.11 -11.53
C VAL A 432 -22.21 -26.28 -11.39
N SER A 433 -21.71 -26.76 -12.52
CA SER A 433 -20.60 -27.71 -12.61
C SER A 433 -19.58 -27.19 -13.61
N ALA A 434 -18.29 -27.34 -13.29
CA ALA A 434 -17.20 -26.99 -14.17
C ALA A 434 -16.12 -28.07 -14.14
N LYS A 435 -15.59 -28.44 -15.30
CA LYS A 435 -14.52 -29.43 -15.44
C LYS A 435 -13.50 -28.98 -16.47
N LEU A 436 -12.22 -29.17 -16.16
CA LEU A 436 -11.15 -29.00 -17.14
C LEU A 436 -11.12 -30.22 -18.08
N GLU A 437 -11.20 -29.96 -19.39
CA GLU A 437 -11.14 -30.92 -20.48
C GLU A 437 -10.03 -30.51 -21.45
N GLY A 438 -8.81 -30.96 -21.19
CA GLY A 438 -7.63 -30.50 -21.93
C GLY A 438 -7.37 -29.01 -21.66
N ASP A 439 -7.44 -28.19 -22.70
CA ASP A 439 -7.26 -26.74 -22.64
C ASP A 439 -8.57 -25.95 -22.50
N LYS A 440 -9.69 -26.65 -22.28
CA LYS A 440 -11.03 -26.06 -22.22
C LYS A 440 -11.70 -26.31 -20.88
N ILE A 441 -12.48 -25.36 -20.40
CA ILE A 441 -13.35 -25.54 -19.23
C ILE A 441 -14.76 -25.79 -19.74
N ALA A 442 -15.28 -26.99 -19.54
CA ALA A 442 -16.68 -27.31 -19.79
C ALA A 442 -17.53 -26.86 -18.59
N ILE A 443 -18.48 -25.98 -18.84
CA ILE A 443 -19.36 -25.39 -17.83
C ILE A 443 -20.81 -25.77 -18.14
N THR A 444 -21.53 -26.21 -17.12
CA THR A 444 -22.99 -26.35 -17.15
C THR A 444 -23.58 -25.63 -15.96
N ALA A 445 -24.53 -24.75 -16.21
CA ALA A 445 -25.26 -24.04 -15.16
C ALA A 445 -26.75 -24.11 -15.39
N GLU A 446 -27.50 -24.30 -14.31
CA GLU A 446 -28.95 -24.39 -14.31
C GLU A 446 -29.52 -23.47 -13.24
N ALA A 447 -30.66 -22.85 -13.54
CA ALA A 447 -31.39 -22.04 -12.60
C ALA A 447 -32.89 -22.31 -12.66
N ALA A 448 -33.54 -22.29 -11.50
CA ALA A 448 -34.99 -22.40 -11.37
C ALA A 448 -35.50 -21.46 -10.27
N LYS A 449 -36.56 -20.69 -10.55
CA LYS A 449 -37.23 -19.85 -9.54
C LYS A 449 -37.78 -20.73 -8.40
N THR A 450 -37.65 -20.25 -7.17
CA THR A 450 -38.30 -20.86 -5.99
C THR A 450 -39.73 -20.31 -5.82
N ALA A 451 -40.58 -20.98 -5.03
CA ALA A 451 -41.92 -20.49 -4.69
C ALA A 451 -41.91 -19.11 -4.00
N ASP A 452 -40.84 -18.79 -3.25
CA ASP A 452 -40.63 -17.50 -2.56
C ASP A 452 -40.08 -16.39 -3.48
N ALA A 453 -40.04 -16.61 -4.80
CA ALA A 453 -39.60 -15.59 -5.76
C ALA A 453 -40.56 -14.39 -5.85
N ASP A 454 -41.81 -14.54 -5.41
CA ASP A 454 -42.91 -13.58 -5.54
C ASP A 454 -43.12 -12.69 -4.30
N ALA A 455 -42.51 -11.50 -4.33
CA ALA A 455 -43.20 -10.28 -3.94
C ALA A 455 -42.88 -9.22 -5.01
N PRO A 456 -43.77 -8.97 -5.99
CA PRO A 456 -43.65 -7.76 -6.80
C PRO A 456 -43.87 -6.54 -5.90
N LYS A 457 -42.90 -5.62 -5.83
CA LYS A 457 -43.26 -4.21 -5.64
C LYS A 457 -43.85 -3.77 -6.99
N THR A 458 -45.18 -3.78 -7.08
CA THR A 458 -46.04 -3.07 -8.06
C THR A 458 -45.56 -2.97 -9.51
N GLY A 459 -46.28 -3.62 -10.42
CA GLY A 459 -46.25 -3.34 -11.87
C GLY A 459 -45.20 -4.14 -12.66
N GLU A 460 -45.66 -5.15 -13.38
CA GLU A 460 -44.94 -5.94 -14.40
C GLU A 460 -43.83 -6.90 -13.94
N ARG A 461 -44.21 -8.16 -13.73
CA ARG A 461 -43.30 -9.31 -13.84
C ARG A 461 -43.56 -10.04 -15.15
N THR A 462 -43.05 -9.50 -16.25
CA THR A 462 -42.85 -10.28 -17.47
C THR A 462 -41.64 -11.19 -17.29
N SER A 463 -41.73 -12.41 -17.80
CA SER A 463 -40.78 -13.52 -17.62
C SER A 463 -39.36 -13.27 -18.14
N ASN A 464 -39.07 -12.12 -18.77
CA ASN A 464 -37.84 -11.87 -19.54
C ASN A 464 -36.83 -10.89 -18.89
N ARG A 465 -36.96 -10.59 -17.59
CA ARG A 465 -36.01 -9.70 -16.87
C ARG A 465 -34.87 -10.41 -16.14
N LEU A 466 -34.99 -11.72 -15.93
CA LEU A 466 -33.98 -12.50 -15.19
C LEU A 466 -32.96 -13.10 -16.13
N SER A 467 -31.69 -12.92 -15.81
CA SER A 467 -30.55 -13.40 -16.59
C SER A 467 -29.68 -14.31 -15.73
N LEU A 468 -29.42 -15.53 -16.20
CA LEU A 468 -28.40 -16.43 -15.67
C LEU A 468 -27.04 -16.03 -16.27
N ARG A 469 -26.15 -15.56 -15.42
CA ARG A 469 -24.80 -15.12 -15.77
C ARG A 469 -23.75 -16.08 -15.20
N LEU A 470 -22.62 -16.16 -15.88
CA LEU A 470 -21.45 -16.93 -15.47
C LEU A 470 -20.27 -15.98 -15.32
N ALA A 471 -19.47 -16.15 -14.28
CA ALA A 471 -18.18 -15.50 -14.10
C ALA A 471 -17.10 -16.57 -13.88
N LEU A 472 -16.01 -16.48 -14.63
CA LEU A 472 -14.80 -17.27 -14.41
C LEU A 472 -13.83 -16.44 -13.58
N THR A 473 -13.42 -16.95 -12.42
CA THR A 473 -12.53 -16.25 -11.48
C THR A 473 -11.21 -16.98 -11.32
N GLU A 474 -10.12 -16.23 -11.16
CA GLU A 474 -8.83 -16.73 -10.68
C GLU A 474 -8.71 -16.42 -9.18
N GLU A 475 -8.56 -17.45 -8.35
CA GLU A 475 -8.70 -17.31 -6.89
C GLU A 475 -7.62 -16.44 -6.25
N SER A 476 -6.39 -16.45 -6.77
CA SER A 476 -5.33 -15.61 -6.24
C SER A 476 -4.33 -15.24 -7.33
N ILE A 477 -4.15 -13.94 -7.55
CA ILE A 477 -3.17 -13.38 -8.48
C ILE A 477 -2.17 -12.56 -7.68
N ARG A 478 -0.89 -12.93 -7.79
CA ARG A 478 0.20 -12.13 -7.23
C ARG A 478 0.51 -10.95 -8.15
N TYR A 479 0.20 -9.74 -7.70
CA TYR A 479 0.57 -8.51 -8.39
C TYR A 479 0.74 -7.37 -7.37
N VAL A 480 1.88 -6.68 -7.43
CA VAL A 480 2.19 -5.58 -6.49
C VAL A 480 2.03 -4.24 -7.22
N GLY A 481 0.86 -3.64 -7.09
CA GLY A 481 0.55 -2.33 -7.67
C GLY A 481 0.95 -1.15 -6.79
N GLY A 482 0.50 0.04 -7.18
CA GLY A 482 0.72 1.28 -6.43
C GLY A 482 0.08 1.28 -5.02
N ASN A 483 -0.96 0.47 -4.80
CA ASN A 483 -1.59 0.28 -3.49
C ASN A 483 -0.80 -0.64 -2.54
N ARG A 484 0.26 -1.30 -3.03
CA ARG A 484 1.15 -2.21 -2.29
C ARG A 484 0.51 -3.50 -1.75
N LEU A 485 -0.74 -3.80 -2.07
CA LEU A 485 -1.26 -5.17 -1.89
C LEU A 485 -0.46 -6.11 -2.79
N ARG A 486 -0.27 -7.34 -2.33
CA ARG A 486 0.57 -8.32 -3.03
C ARG A 486 -0.25 -9.39 -3.75
N PHE A 487 -1.44 -9.65 -3.24
CA PHE A 487 -2.36 -10.67 -3.75
C PHE A 487 -3.74 -10.05 -3.93
N HIS A 488 -4.38 -10.41 -5.05
CA HIS A 488 -5.74 -10.05 -5.40
C HIS A 488 -6.53 -11.34 -5.59
N ASN A 489 -7.69 -11.46 -4.94
CA ASN A 489 -8.38 -12.74 -4.81
C ASN A 489 -9.74 -12.74 -5.51
N HIS A 490 -10.10 -13.88 -6.09
CA HIS A 490 -11.33 -14.07 -6.88
C HIS A 490 -11.49 -13.02 -8.00
N VAL A 491 -10.39 -12.72 -8.71
CA VAL A 491 -10.38 -11.77 -9.83
C VAL A 491 -11.15 -12.36 -11.01
N VAL A 492 -12.17 -11.65 -11.49
CA VAL A 492 -12.96 -12.10 -12.64
C VAL A 492 -12.15 -11.96 -13.93
N ARG A 493 -11.96 -13.08 -14.61
CA ARG A 493 -11.19 -13.20 -15.87
C ARG A 493 -12.07 -13.17 -17.11
N ALA A 494 -13.32 -13.61 -16.99
CA ALA A 494 -14.28 -13.61 -18.09
C ALA A 494 -15.73 -13.77 -17.60
N PHE A 495 -16.69 -13.42 -18.44
CA PHE A 495 -18.08 -13.85 -18.38
C PHE A 495 -18.39 -14.85 -19.50
N PRO A 496 -18.26 -16.17 -19.26
CA PRO A 496 -18.61 -17.18 -20.26
C PRO A 496 -20.06 -17.03 -20.73
N GLY A 497 -20.25 -16.85 -22.04
CA GLY A 497 -21.57 -16.58 -22.63
C GLY A 497 -21.94 -15.09 -22.69
N GLY A 498 -21.01 -14.21 -22.33
CA GLY A 498 -21.15 -12.76 -22.37
C GLY A 498 -21.71 -12.15 -21.08
N PRO A 499 -21.44 -10.86 -20.82
CA PRO A 499 -21.85 -10.17 -19.59
C PRO A 499 -23.38 -10.07 -19.42
N GLU A 500 -24.14 -10.12 -20.51
CA GLU A 500 -25.60 -10.12 -20.48
C GLU A 500 -26.20 -11.41 -19.91
N GLY A 501 -25.49 -12.54 -20.06
CA GLY A 501 -25.97 -13.86 -19.67
C GLY A 501 -27.15 -14.36 -20.52
N LYS A 502 -27.77 -15.46 -20.07
CA LYS A 502 -28.92 -16.08 -20.74
C LYS A 502 -30.21 -15.80 -19.98
N LYS A 503 -31.23 -15.28 -20.67
CA LYS A 503 -32.55 -15.06 -20.08
C LYS A 503 -33.18 -16.37 -19.59
N LEU A 504 -33.83 -16.31 -18.43
CA LEU A 504 -34.70 -17.40 -17.98
C LEU A 504 -36.00 -17.40 -18.78
N VAL A 505 -36.45 -18.57 -19.21
CA VAL A 505 -37.74 -18.80 -19.87
C VAL A 505 -38.61 -19.59 -18.92
N ASP A 506 -39.83 -19.11 -18.65
CA ASP A 506 -40.76 -19.71 -17.69
C ASP A 506 -40.14 -19.98 -16.30
N GLY A 507 -39.26 -19.06 -15.87
CA GLY A 507 -38.57 -19.15 -14.59
C GLY A 507 -37.46 -20.19 -14.52
N LYS A 508 -37.04 -20.76 -15.66
CA LYS A 508 -35.95 -21.74 -15.76
C LYS A 508 -34.89 -21.29 -16.77
N GLY A 509 -33.65 -21.68 -16.56
CA GLY A 509 -32.55 -21.41 -17.49
C GLY A 509 -31.50 -22.50 -17.42
N ARG A 510 -30.90 -22.84 -18.56
CA ARG A 510 -29.75 -23.74 -18.66
C ARG A 510 -28.74 -23.19 -19.65
N VAL A 511 -27.48 -23.13 -19.25
CA VAL A 511 -26.34 -22.72 -20.08
C VAL A 511 -25.33 -23.86 -20.10
N GLU A 512 -24.88 -24.21 -21.31
CA GLU A 512 -23.77 -25.13 -21.55
C GLU A 512 -22.76 -24.42 -22.44
N ILE A 513 -21.53 -24.30 -21.99
CA ILE A 513 -20.48 -23.58 -22.72
C ILE A 513 -19.10 -24.19 -22.44
N LYS A 514 -18.19 -24.06 -23.40
CA LYS A 514 -16.78 -24.37 -23.23
C LYS A 514 -15.95 -23.11 -23.35
N VAL A 515 -15.10 -22.83 -22.36
CA VAL A 515 -14.14 -21.71 -22.40
C VAL A 515 -12.79 -22.26 -22.84
N ASN A 516 -12.23 -21.74 -23.94
CA ASN A 516 -10.89 -22.09 -24.40
C ASN A 516 -9.85 -21.22 -23.68
N LEU A 517 -8.97 -21.82 -22.87
CA LEU A 517 -8.00 -21.07 -22.06
C LEU A 517 -6.93 -20.37 -22.92
N PRO A 518 -6.31 -21.01 -23.94
CA PRO A 518 -5.42 -20.32 -24.86
C PRO A 518 -6.03 -19.10 -25.57
N GLU A 519 -7.29 -19.20 -25.98
CA GLU A 519 -8.02 -18.09 -26.60
C GLU A 519 -8.28 -16.96 -25.59
N LEU A 520 -8.80 -17.30 -24.41
CA LEU A 520 -9.01 -16.33 -23.33
C LEU A 520 -7.71 -15.62 -22.94
N LYS A 521 -6.58 -16.34 -22.86
CA LYS A 521 -5.28 -15.74 -22.58
C LYS A 521 -4.92 -14.70 -23.65
N ARG A 522 -5.09 -15.05 -24.93
CA ARG A 522 -4.81 -14.14 -26.06
C ARG A 522 -5.69 -12.90 -26.02
N ASP A 523 -6.96 -13.05 -25.65
CA ASP A 523 -7.90 -11.92 -25.57
C ASP A 523 -7.52 -10.97 -24.42
N LEU A 524 -7.17 -11.51 -23.25
CA LEU A 524 -6.68 -10.73 -22.13
C LEU A 524 -5.35 -10.01 -22.46
N GLU A 525 -4.38 -10.70 -23.05
CA GLU A 525 -3.12 -10.11 -23.49
C GLU A 525 -3.34 -9.04 -24.57
N GLY A 526 -4.29 -9.27 -25.48
CA GLY A 526 -4.70 -8.34 -26.52
C GLY A 526 -5.30 -7.06 -25.94
N TYR A 527 -6.19 -7.17 -24.97
CA TYR A 527 -6.76 -6.04 -24.24
C TYR A 527 -5.67 -5.23 -23.54
N LEU A 528 -4.80 -5.88 -22.75
CA LEU A 528 -3.72 -5.21 -22.04
C LEU A 528 -2.73 -4.53 -22.99
N SER A 529 -2.44 -5.14 -24.13
CA SER A 529 -1.59 -4.55 -25.16
C SER A 529 -2.20 -3.28 -25.77
N GLN A 530 -3.52 -3.19 -25.89
CA GLN A 530 -4.20 -1.98 -26.34
C GLN A 530 -4.20 -0.91 -25.25
N ALA A 531 -4.56 -1.26 -24.01
CA ALA A 531 -4.55 -0.35 -22.87
C ALA A 531 -3.16 0.28 -22.63
N ALA A 532 -2.09 -0.51 -22.79
CA ALA A 532 -0.72 -0.03 -22.65
C ALA A 532 -0.33 1.05 -23.68
N LYS A 533 -0.96 1.08 -24.86
CA LYS A 533 -0.73 2.11 -25.89
C LYS A 533 -1.35 3.44 -25.51
N GLU A 534 -2.49 3.42 -24.81
CA GLU A 534 -3.16 4.63 -24.33
C GLU A 534 -2.46 5.18 -23.09
N ARG A 535 -2.19 4.31 -22.12
CA ARG A 535 -1.47 4.67 -20.89
C ARG A 535 -0.60 3.49 -20.43
N PRO A 536 0.73 3.62 -20.47
CA PRO A 536 1.64 2.55 -20.06
C PRO A 536 1.41 2.09 -18.63
N PHE A 537 1.54 0.78 -18.39
CA PHE A 537 1.49 0.23 -17.05
C PHE A 537 2.73 0.66 -16.24
N PRO A 538 2.56 1.08 -14.98
CA PRO A 538 3.68 1.54 -14.16
C PRO A 538 4.60 0.41 -13.67
N PHE A 539 4.14 -0.84 -13.73
CA PHE A 539 4.87 -2.03 -13.29
C PHE A 539 4.78 -3.15 -14.34
N PRO A 540 5.68 -4.15 -14.31
CA PRO A 540 5.60 -5.32 -15.19
C PRO A 540 4.26 -6.03 -15.08
N LEU A 541 3.75 -6.53 -16.21
CA LEU A 541 2.51 -7.31 -16.23
C LEU A 541 2.65 -8.59 -15.41
N PRO A 542 1.62 -8.99 -14.63
CA PRO A 542 1.61 -10.29 -13.98
C PRO A 542 1.46 -11.40 -15.02
N GLU A 543 1.88 -12.61 -14.66
CA GLU A 543 1.61 -13.79 -15.47
C GLU A 543 0.10 -14.08 -15.51
N ILE A 544 -0.44 -14.33 -16.71
CA ILE A 544 -1.76 -14.95 -16.88
C ILE A 544 -1.59 -16.46 -16.75
N ALA A 545 -1.70 -16.94 -15.52
CA ALA A 545 -1.41 -18.32 -15.13
C ALA A 545 -2.65 -19.23 -15.13
N PHE A 546 -3.84 -18.67 -14.86
CA PHE A 546 -5.09 -19.42 -14.75
C PHE A 546 -5.04 -20.54 -13.71
N LYS A 547 -4.50 -20.23 -12.53
CA LYS A 547 -4.39 -21.18 -11.41
C LYS A 547 -5.61 -21.10 -10.51
N ASN A 548 -6.04 -22.23 -9.93
CA ASN A 548 -7.15 -22.28 -8.98
C ASN A 548 -8.38 -21.52 -9.50
N LEU A 549 -8.85 -21.93 -10.69
CA LEU A 549 -10.01 -21.31 -11.30
C LEU A 549 -11.30 -21.78 -10.61
N SER A 550 -12.25 -20.87 -10.50
CA SER A 550 -13.60 -21.14 -10.02
C SER A 550 -14.63 -20.55 -10.99
N VAL A 551 -15.78 -21.20 -11.11
CA VAL A 551 -16.93 -20.69 -11.88
C VAL A 551 -18.02 -20.29 -10.90
N VAL A 552 -18.52 -19.06 -11.06
CA VAL A 552 -19.68 -18.54 -10.33
C VAL A 552 -20.84 -18.43 -11.32
N ALA A 553 -21.97 -19.05 -10.99
CA ALA A 553 -23.22 -18.87 -11.69
C ALA A 553 -24.18 -18.08 -10.79
N PHE A 554 -24.83 -17.07 -11.35
CA PHE A 554 -25.81 -16.28 -10.58
C PHE A 554 -26.97 -15.81 -11.46
N VAL A 555 -28.15 -15.73 -10.86
CA VAL A 555 -29.33 -15.14 -11.51
C VAL A 555 -29.55 -13.74 -10.98
N GLN A 556 -29.56 -12.79 -11.91
CA GLN A 556 -29.74 -11.38 -11.60
C GLN A 556 -30.95 -10.83 -12.37
N ASP A 557 -31.62 -9.91 -11.71
CA ASP A 557 -32.76 -9.18 -12.24
C ASP A 557 -32.28 -7.86 -12.86
N ASP A 558 -32.43 -7.69 -14.16
CA ASP A 558 -31.87 -6.53 -14.85
C ASP A 558 -32.62 -5.21 -14.63
N ALA A 559 -33.85 -5.25 -14.13
CA ALA A 559 -34.58 -4.00 -13.90
C ALA A 559 -34.20 -3.35 -12.56
N ASP A 560 -33.71 -4.12 -11.60
CA ASP A 560 -33.28 -3.60 -10.30
C ASP A 560 -31.88 -4.05 -9.87
N LYS A 561 -31.16 -4.73 -10.76
CA LYS A 561 -29.81 -5.28 -10.60
C LYS A 561 -29.67 -6.30 -9.47
N SER A 562 -30.76 -6.76 -8.83
CA SER A 562 -30.63 -7.66 -7.68
C SER A 562 -30.25 -9.08 -8.07
N ILE A 563 -29.27 -9.66 -7.38
CA ILE A 563 -28.90 -11.07 -7.47
C ILE A 563 -29.83 -11.88 -6.56
N LEU A 564 -30.52 -12.85 -7.17
CA LEU A 564 -31.61 -13.61 -6.56
C LEU A 564 -31.18 -14.98 -6.03
N GLY A 565 -30.10 -15.52 -6.61
CA GLY A 565 -29.50 -16.79 -6.26
C GLY A 565 -28.16 -16.93 -6.97
N ALA A 566 -27.23 -17.66 -6.34
CA ALA A 566 -25.91 -17.90 -6.88
C ALA A 566 -25.34 -19.21 -6.36
N ALA A 567 -24.41 -19.78 -7.12
CA ALA A 567 -23.61 -20.93 -6.74
C ALA A 567 -22.20 -20.79 -7.31
N THR A 568 -21.23 -21.40 -6.65
CA THR A 568 -19.85 -21.46 -7.13
C THR A 568 -19.31 -22.87 -7.05
N ILE A 569 -18.41 -23.22 -7.97
CA ILE A 569 -17.68 -24.48 -7.97
C ILE A 569 -16.24 -24.23 -8.44
N PRO A 570 -15.23 -24.80 -7.77
CA PRO A 570 -13.89 -24.89 -8.33
C PRO A 570 -13.91 -25.65 -9.65
N VAL A 571 -13.06 -25.25 -10.59
CA VAL A 571 -12.85 -26.00 -11.81
C VAL A 571 -12.06 -27.26 -11.44
N ALA A 572 -12.75 -28.39 -11.38
CA ALA A 572 -12.10 -29.66 -11.09
C ALA A 572 -11.10 -30.00 -12.21
N GLU A 573 -9.86 -30.29 -11.83
CA GLU A 573 -8.89 -30.88 -12.74
C GLU A 573 -9.43 -32.24 -13.22
N ALA A 574 -9.16 -32.58 -14.49
CA ALA A 574 -9.47 -33.92 -14.96
C ALA A 574 -8.72 -34.91 -14.07
N THR A 575 -9.45 -35.81 -13.40
CA THR A 575 -8.83 -36.96 -12.75
C THR A 575 -8.00 -37.68 -13.81
N PRO A 576 -6.69 -37.93 -13.57
CA PRO A 576 -5.77 -38.53 -14.54
C PRO A 576 -6.29 -39.83 -15.15
#